data_AF-A0A0S7ZLN9-F1
#
_entry.id   AF-A0A0S7ZLN9-F1
#
_cell.length_a   1.000
_cell.length_b   1.000
_cell.length_c   1.000
_cell.angle_alpha   90.00
_cell.angle_beta   90.00
_cell.angle_gamma   90.00
#
_symmetry.space_group_name_H-M   'P 1'
#
loop_
_entity.id
_entity.type
_entity.pdbx_description
1 polymer ?
#
loop_
_entity_poly.entity_id
_entity_poly.type
_entity_poly.pdbx_seq_one_letter_code
_entity_poly.pdbx_strand_id
1 'polypeptide(L)'
;MMNMEILAYGEDALTLWALKHKLAYILQELGDHPSQCQAFYRPSFGRRGGKNSSQFGEFDFILLTENCIYLGESKWENSSEKITDGKLELRKEQLLRHKLFKFYINEWFSDDYSNWKTFQKVAEVKIQKRNFAKPIAPANSILAENLQTTLELIKKHYTNQPVIRNVLLYFHKNLSHDQLPKKADREFDVVLIDYSKELIGNYIKL
;
A
#
# COMPACT_ATOMS: atom_id res chain seq x y z
N MET A 1 -29.33 7.45 19.58
CA MET A 1 -28.28 7.21 18.57
C MET A 1 -28.60 5.89 17.91
N MET A 2 -28.69 5.83 16.57
CA MET A 2 -28.79 4.54 15.87
C MET A 2 -27.40 3.92 15.81
N ASN A 3 -27.24 2.71 16.36
CA ASN A 3 -26.09 1.88 16.07
C ASN A 3 -26.30 1.25 14.69
N MET A 4 -25.50 1.69 13.72
CA MET A 4 -25.44 1.05 12.40
C MET A 4 -24.32 0.01 12.43
N GLU A 5 -24.66 -1.23 12.06
CA GLU A 5 -23.70 -2.30 11.87
C GLU A 5 -23.45 -2.49 10.37
N ILE A 6 -22.17 -2.56 9.98
CA ILE A 6 -21.78 -2.81 8.58
C ILE A 6 -21.16 -4.19 8.50
N LEU A 7 -21.79 -5.08 7.73
CA LEU A 7 -21.29 -6.41 7.41
C LEU A 7 -20.68 -6.40 6.01
N ALA A 8 -19.45 -6.89 5.89
CA ALA A 8 -18.72 -6.89 4.63
C ALA A 8 -17.95 -8.19 4.42
N TYR A 9 -17.55 -8.45 3.17
CA TYR A 9 -16.78 -9.62 2.75
C TYR A 9 -15.82 -9.19 1.64
N GLY A 10 -14.72 -9.93 1.48
CA GLY A 10 -13.71 -9.63 0.47
C GLY A 10 -12.39 -9.13 1.04
N GLU A 11 -11.36 -9.17 0.19
CA GLU A 11 -9.99 -8.67 0.46
C GLU A 11 -10.00 -7.20 0.94
N ASP A 12 -10.80 -6.36 0.28
CA ASP A 12 -10.95 -4.94 0.63
C ASP A 12 -11.53 -4.76 2.05
N ALA A 13 -12.63 -5.49 2.34
CA ALA A 13 -13.28 -5.44 3.65
C ALA A 13 -12.34 -5.90 4.77
N LEU A 14 -11.61 -7.00 4.54
CA LEU A 14 -10.61 -7.52 5.48
C LEU A 14 -9.47 -6.54 5.71
N THR A 15 -9.03 -5.84 4.66
CA THR A 15 -8.01 -4.79 4.77
C THR A 15 -8.50 -3.67 5.67
N LEU A 16 -9.69 -3.12 5.42
CA LEU A 16 -10.25 -2.05 6.24
C LEU A 16 -10.47 -2.49 7.69
N TRP A 17 -11.00 -3.69 7.89
CA TRP A 17 -11.18 -4.28 9.21
C TRP A 17 -9.84 -4.41 9.95
N ALA A 18 -8.80 -4.92 9.30
CA ALA A 18 -7.50 -5.11 9.93
C ALA A 18 -6.83 -3.79 10.30
N LEU A 19 -6.95 -2.76 9.45
CA LEU A 19 -6.46 -1.42 9.78
C LEU A 19 -7.19 -0.79 10.98
N LYS A 20 -8.46 -1.14 11.21
CA LYS A 20 -9.23 -0.64 12.36
C LYS A 20 -8.98 -1.43 13.64
N HIS A 21 -8.90 -2.75 13.54
CA HIS A 21 -9.00 -3.65 14.70
C HIS A 21 -7.71 -4.42 14.99
N LYS A 22 -6.80 -4.53 14.02
CA LYS A 22 -5.54 -5.29 14.13
C LYS A 22 -4.30 -4.43 13.88
N LEU A 23 -4.42 -3.10 13.83
CA LEU A 23 -3.30 -2.20 13.56
C LEU A 23 -2.12 -2.41 14.54
N ALA A 24 -2.41 -2.52 15.85
CA ALA A 24 -1.37 -2.75 16.85
C ALA A 24 -0.61 -4.07 16.61
N TYR A 25 -1.34 -5.13 16.23
CA TYR A 25 -0.74 -6.41 15.88
C TYR A 25 0.10 -6.32 14.60
N ILE A 26 -0.43 -5.67 13.55
CA ILE A 26 0.30 -5.45 12.29
C ILE A 26 1.63 -4.73 12.56
N LEU A 27 1.61 -3.66 13.36
CA LEU A 27 2.81 -2.90 13.69
C LEU A 27 3.79 -3.71 14.54
N GLN A 28 3.29 -4.48 15.52
CA GLN A 28 4.12 -5.38 16.31
C GLN A 28 4.87 -6.39 15.43
N GLU A 29 4.19 -7.04 14.49
CA GLU A 29 4.81 -7.99 13.54
C GLU A 29 5.85 -7.31 12.63
N LEU A 30 5.66 -6.02 12.35
CA LEU A 30 6.60 -5.21 11.58
C LEU A 30 7.73 -4.62 12.44
N GLY A 31 7.72 -4.84 13.76
CA GLY A 31 8.69 -4.28 14.71
C GLY A 31 8.53 -2.77 14.94
N ASP A 32 7.31 -2.25 14.87
CA ASP A 32 6.96 -0.83 15.01
C ASP A 32 5.83 -0.62 16.05
N HIS A 33 5.53 0.63 16.38
CA HIS A 33 4.60 1.00 17.46
C HIS A 33 3.48 1.94 16.99
N PRO A 34 2.27 1.84 17.57
CA PRO A 34 1.10 2.61 17.15
C PRO A 34 1.04 4.06 17.70
N SER A 35 2.16 4.66 18.13
CA SER A 35 2.18 5.95 18.84
C SER A 35 1.56 7.10 18.04
N GLN A 36 1.84 7.16 16.74
CA GLN A 36 1.25 8.08 15.78
C GLN A 36 1.08 7.35 14.45
N CYS A 37 -0.17 7.19 14.00
CA CYS A 37 -0.44 6.46 12.78
C CYS A 37 -1.52 7.12 11.93
N GLN A 38 -1.24 7.24 10.63
CA GLN A 38 -2.20 7.70 9.64
C GLN A 38 -2.25 6.69 8.49
N ALA A 39 -3.46 6.30 8.10
CA ALA A 39 -3.65 5.35 7.00
C ALA A 39 -4.36 6.04 5.82
N PHE A 40 -3.85 5.82 4.62
CA PHE A 40 -4.64 5.92 3.39
C PHE A 40 -5.21 4.55 3.09
N TYR A 41 -6.53 4.44 2.99
CA TYR A 41 -7.19 3.23 2.56
C TYR A 41 -7.54 3.35 1.08
N ARG A 42 -7.05 2.39 0.28
CA ARG A 42 -7.25 2.34 -1.17
C ARG A 42 -6.90 3.61 -1.97
N PRO A 43 -5.73 4.25 -1.75
CA PRO A 43 -5.32 5.38 -2.56
C PRO A 43 -5.08 4.93 -4.01
N SER A 44 -5.84 5.53 -4.94
CA SER A 44 -5.83 5.15 -6.35
C SER A 44 -5.05 6.17 -7.20
N PHE A 45 -4.12 5.64 -7.99
CA PHE A 45 -3.29 6.37 -8.95
C PHE A 45 -3.59 5.92 -10.40
N GLY A 46 -4.85 5.55 -10.63
CA GLY A 46 -5.42 5.18 -11.93
C GLY A 46 -5.21 3.71 -12.31
N ARG A 47 -6.26 3.06 -12.82
CA ARG A 47 -6.31 1.59 -13.03
C ARG A 47 -6.26 1.13 -14.50
N ARG A 48 -6.27 2.06 -15.47
CA ARG A 48 -6.43 1.75 -16.90
C ARG A 48 -5.23 2.17 -17.75
N GLY A 49 -4.08 2.39 -17.11
CA GLY A 49 -2.91 2.93 -17.79
C GLY A 49 -2.08 1.86 -18.50
N GLY A 50 -2.11 1.85 -19.83
CA GLY A 50 -1.17 1.09 -20.66
C GLY A 50 0.29 1.57 -20.51
N LYS A 51 1.20 1.01 -21.32
CA LYS A 51 2.65 1.29 -21.25
C LYS A 51 3.01 2.77 -21.26
N ASN A 52 2.27 3.58 -22.02
CA ASN A 52 2.52 5.02 -22.18
C ASN A 52 1.74 5.91 -21.19
N SER A 53 1.06 5.31 -20.21
CA SER A 53 0.29 6.04 -19.22
C SER A 53 1.07 6.20 -17.91
N SER A 54 0.98 7.39 -17.32
CA SER A 54 1.52 7.69 -15.99
C SER A 54 0.76 7.00 -14.85
N GLN A 55 -0.42 6.43 -15.11
CA GLN A 55 -1.19 5.70 -14.09
C GLN A 55 -0.52 4.38 -13.73
N PHE A 56 -0.49 4.01 -12.44
CA PHE A 56 0.23 2.82 -11.97
C PHE A 56 -0.54 1.96 -10.96
N GLY A 57 -1.86 2.17 -10.84
CA GLY A 57 -2.74 1.32 -10.05
C GLY A 57 -3.08 1.91 -8.69
N GLU A 58 -3.44 1.04 -7.76
CA GLU A 58 -4.01 1.36 -6.46
C GLU A 58 -3.33 0.48 -5.42
N PHE A 59 -2.96 1.05 -4.28
CA PHE A 59 -2.52 0.28 -3.11
C PHE A 59 -3.75 -0.11 -2.30
N ASP A 60 -3.71 -1.24 -1.60
CA ASP A 60 -4.79 -1.58 -0.66
C ASP A 60 -4.74 -0.64 0.55
N PHE A 61 -3.52 -0.28 0.98
CA PHE A 61 -3.31 0.77 1.97
C PHE A 61 -1.91 1.39 1.88
N ILE A 62 -1.78 2.59 2.45
CA ILE A 62 -0.48 3.19 2.79
C ILE A 62 -0.57 3.56 4.27
N LEU A 63 0.37 3.06 5.07
CA LEU A 63 0.44 3.34 6.50
C LEU A 63 1.62 4.27 6.77
N LEU A 64 1.36 5.37 7.48
CA LEU A 64 2.37 6.27 7.99
C LEU A 64 2.50 6.03 9.49
N THR A 65 3.69 5.67 9.96
CA THR A 65 4.05 5.62 11.38
C THR A 65 5.04 6.72 11.71
N GLU A 66 5.59 6.74 12.91
CA GLU A 66 6.55 7.77 13.32
C GLU A 66 7.79 7.84 12.41
N ASN A 67 8.31 6.68 11.98
CA ASN A 67 9.57 6.60 11.22
C ASN A 67 9.47 5.77 9.93
N CYS A 68 8.34 5.11 9.67
CA CYS A 68 8.18 4.21 8.53
C CYS A 68 6.93 4.51 7.70
N ILE A 69 7.08 4.48 6.38
CA ILE A 69 5.97 4.35 5.42
C ILE A 69 5.88 2.88 5.02
N TYR A 70 4.72 2.26 5.26
CA TYR A 70 4.39 0.94 4.75
C TYR A 70 3.49 1.05 3.53
N LEU A 71 4.01 0.61 2.38
CA LEU A 71 3.23 0.46 1.15
C LEU A 71 2.61 -0.94 1.16
N GLY A 72 1.29 -1.00 1.25
CA GLY A 72 0.55 -2.21 1.57
C GLY A 72 -0.18 -2.83 0.38
N GLU A 73 -0.03 -4.15 0.25
CA GLU A 73 -0.92 -5.01 -0.52
C GLU A 73 -1.58 -6.00 0.44
N SER A 74 -2.76 -6.47 0.05
CA SER A 74 -3.55 -7.45 0.79
C SER A 74 -3.83 -8.64 -0.11
N LYS A 75 -3.77 -9.83 0.48
CA LYS A 75 -4.22 -11.08 -0.13
C LYS A 75 -4.94 -11.91 0.91
N TRP A 76 -5.77 -12.81 0.45
CA TRP A 76 -6.46 -13.74 1.32
C TRP A 76 -6.46 -15.14 0.71
N GLU A 77 -6.82 -16.13 1.50
CA GLU A 77 -6.90 -17.53 1.09
C GLU A 77 -7.74 -17.81 -0.17
N ASN A 78 -8.69 -16.92 -0.51
CA ASN A 78 -9.52 -17.03 -1.72
C ASN A 78 -9.01 -16.17 -2.89
N SER A 79 -7.84 -15.54 -2.75
CA SER A 79 -7.16 -14.85 -3.85
C SER A 79 -6.78 -15.82 -4.96
N SER A 80 -6.66 -15.30 -6.18
CA SER A 80 -6.16 -16.06 -7.34
C SER A 80 -4.67 -16.42 -7.26
N GLU A 81 -3.95 -15.69 -6.41
CA GLU A 81 -2.52 -15.74 -6.21
C GLU A 81 -2.12 -17.06 -5.57
N LYS A 82 -1.22 -17.79 -6.23
CA LYS A 82 -0.79 -19.12 -5.78
C LYS A 82 0.37 -18.98 -4.80
N ILE A 83 0.34 -19.82 -3.77
CA ILE A 83 1.49 -20.07 -2.90
C ILE A 83 2.24 -21.27 -3.47
N THR A 84 3.48 -21.07 -3.88
CA THR A 84 4.37 -22.14 -4.39
C THR A 84 5.62 -22.15 -3.53
N ASP A 85 5.98 -23.31 -2.96
CA ASP A 85 7.11 -23.46 -2.04
C ASP A 85 7.11 -22.44 -0.88
N GLY A 86 5.93 -22.18 -0.33
CA GLY A 86 5.73 -21.20 0.75
C GLY A 86 5.93 -19.74 0.34
N LYS A 87 6.06 -19.44 -0.96
CA LYS A 87 6.15 -18.08 -1.51
C LYS A 87 4.82 -17.68 -2.15
N LEU A 88 4.28 -16.52 -1.77
CA LEU A 88 3.23 -15.86 -2.53
C LEU A 88 3.85 -14.94 -3.58
N GLU A 89 3.50 -15.13 -4.85
CA GLU A 89 4.01 -14.30 -5.94
C GLU A 89 3.05 -13.16 -6.27
N LEU A 90 3.57 -11.93 -6.25
CA LEU A 90 2.80 -10.75 -6.65
C LEU A 90 2.94 -10.51 -8.15
N ARG A 91 1.89 -9.91 -8.72
CA ARG A 91 1.88 -9.56 -10.14
C ARG A 91 2.91 -8.47 -10.41
N LYS A 92 3.48 -8.47 -11.62
CA LYS A 92 4.50 -7.49 -12.04
C LYS A 92 4.00 -6.04 -11.91
N GLU A 93 2.71 -5.78 -12.10
CA GLU A 93 2.17 -4.42 -11.91
C GLU A 93 2.20 -3.97 -10.45
N GLN A 94 1.97 -4.88 -9.49
CA GLN A 94 2.06 -4.57 -8.05
C GLN A 94 3.51 -4.21 -7.69
N LEU A 95 4.48 -5.01 -8.13
CA LEU A 95 5.90 -4.71 -7.92
C LEU A 95 6.32 -3.37 -8.54
N LEU A 96 5.85 -3.08 -9.76
CA LEU A 96 6.15 -1.82 -10.45
C LEU A 96 5.55 -0.61 -9.72
N ARG A 97 4.30 -0.72 -9.24
CA ARG A 97 3.62 0.33 -8.47
C ARG A 97 4.42 0.72 -7.23
N HIS A 98 4.88 -0.25 -6.45
CA HIS A 98 5.68 0.02 -5.26
C HIS A 98 6.98 0.75 -5.59
N LYS A 99 7.69 0.30 -6.65
CA LYS A 99 8.92 0.95 -7.11
C LYS A 99 8.69 2.39 -7.57
N LEU A 100 7.63 2.63 -8.33
CA LEU A 100 7.26 3.97 -8.80
C LEU A 100 6.88 4.88 -7.64
N PHE A 101 6.07 4.41 -6.70
CA PHE A 101 5.64 5.26 -5.60
C PHE A 101 6.77 5.56 -4.62
N LYS A 102 7.69 4.61 -4.36
CA LYS A 102 8.95 4.88 -3.67
C LYS A 102 9.76 5.97 -4.36
N PHE A 103 9.84 5.95 -5.70
CA PHE A 103 10.47 7.03 -6.46
C PHE A 103 9.77 8.37 -6.19
N TYR A 104 8.44 8.43 -6.31
CA TYR A 104 7.68 9.66 -6.04
C TYR A 104 7.93 10.21 -4.64
N ILE A 105 7.87 9.37 -3.60
CA ILE A 105 8.14 9.78 -2.22
C ILE A 105 9.56 10.31 -2.10
N ASN A 106 10.58 9.53 -2.49
CA ASN A 106 11.97 9.92 -2.32
C ASN A 106 12.31 11.21 -3.06
N GLU A 107 11.82 11.36 -4.30
CA GLU A 107 12.06 12.57 -5.05
C GLU A 107 11.32 13.76 -4.46
N TRP A 108 10.08 13.61 -3.99
CA TRP A 108 9.32 14.70 -3.36
C TRP A 108 9.94 15.18 -2.04
N PHE A 109 10.58 14.28 -1.28
CA PHE A 109 11.34 14.65 -0.08
C PHE A 109 12.70 15.29 -0.39
N SER A 110 13.27 15.06 -1.58
CA SER A 110 14.63 15.53 -1.91
C SER A 110 14.75 17.05 -2.11
N ASP A 111 13.63 17.76 -2.24
CA ASP A 111 13.60 19.19 -2.48
C ASP A 111 12.29 19.82 -1.97
N ASP A 112 12.23 21.14 -1.91
CA ASP A 112 11.06 21.92 -1.55
C ASP A 112 10.34 22.43 -2.81
N TYR A 113 9.78 21.48 -3.57
CA TYR A 113 8.93 21.81 -4.71
C TYR A 113 7.69 22.58 -4.27
N SER A 114 7.47 23.74 -4.87
CA SER A 114 6.31 24.58 -4.55
C SER A 114 4.99 24.08 -5.17
N ASN A 115 5.06 23.17 -6.14
CA ASN A 115 3.90 22.55 -6.80
C ASN A 115 4.34 21.40 -7.72
N TRP A 116 3.37 20.59 -8.17
CA TRP A 116 3.62 19.49 -9.10
C TRP A 116 4.35 19.88 -10.39
N LYS A 117 4.08 21.06 -10.96
CA LYS A 117 4.73 21.48 -12.22
C LYS A 117 6.24 21.64 -12.07
N THR A 118 6.70 22.13 -10.92
CA THR A 118 8.14 22.22 -10.61
C THR A 118 8.75 20.85 -10.36
N PHE A 119 8.07 19.99 -9.59
CA PHE A 119 8.46 18.60 -9.37
C PHE A 119 8.58 17.82 -10.69
N GLN A 120 7.56 17.89 -11.55
CA GLN A 120 7.50 17.15 -12.82
C GLN A 120 8.73 17.42 -13.70
N LYS A 121 9.17 18.68 -13.80
CA LYS A 121 10.35 19.04 -14.62
C LYS A 121 11.62 18.31 -14.19
N VAL A 122 11.82 18.14 -12.88
CA VAL A 122 13.00 17.48 -12.32
C VAL A 122 12.83 15.96 -12.32
N ALA A 123 11.66 15.49 -11.88
CA ALA A 123 11.34 14.07 -11.79
C ALA A 123 11.35 13.37 -13.15
N GLU A 124 10.90 14.02 -14.22
CA GLU A 124 10.88 13.45 -15.57
C GLU A 124 12.29 13.11 -16.08
N VAL A 125 13.29 13.95 -15.79
CA VAL A 125 14.68 13.67 -16.14
C VAL A 125 15.23 12.49 -15.33
N LYS A 126 14.89 12.42 -14.03
CA LYS A 126 15.38 11.38 -13.13
C LYS A 126 14.73 10.02 -13.39
N ILE A 127 13.43 9.98 -13.69
CA ILE A 127 12.69 8.73 -13.95
C ILE A 127 13.18 8.07 -15.25
N GLN A 128 13.51 8.88 -16.28
CA GLN A 128 14.09 8.41 -17.54
C GLN A 128 15.49 7.83 -17.34
N LYS A 129 16.35 8.50 -16.56
CA LYS A 129 17.69 7.97 -16.20
C LYS A 129 17.63 6.63 -15.45
N ARG A 130 16.56 6.38 -14.71
CA ARG A 130 16.32 5.11 -14.00
C ARG A 130 15.60 4.05 -14.88
N ASN A 131 15.37 4.34 -16.16
CA ASN A 131 14.71 3.44 -17.12
C ASN A 131 13.34 2.93 -16.66
N PHE A 132 12.57 3.74 -15.95
CA PHE A 132 11.19 3.42 -15.66
C PHE A 132 10.34 3.55 -16.93
N ALA A 133 9.47 2.57 -17.16
CA ALA A 133 8.64 2.51 -18.37
C ALA A 133 7.46 3.52 -18.35
N LYS A 134 7.12 4.10 -17.20
CA LYS A 134 5.98 5.00 -17.04
C LYS A 134 6.44 6.46 -16.91
N PRO A 135 5.81 7.40 -17.64
CA PRO A 135 6.11 8.83 -17.54
C PRO A 135 5.56 9.44 -16.24
N ILE A 136 6.01 10.64 -15.86
CA ILE A 136 5.43 11.39 -14.74
C ILE A 136 4.01 11.83 -15.09
N ALA A 137 3.13 11.96 -14.10
CA ALA A 137 1.78 12.47 -14.31
C ALA A 137 1.80 13.91 -14.85
N PRO A 138 1.01 14.24 -15.88
CA PRO A 138 0.93 15.62 -16.38
C PRO A 138 0.36 16.56 -15.32
N ALA A 139 0.94 17.75 -15.16
CA ALA A 139 0.57 18.69 -14.09
C ALA A 139 -0.91 19.08 -14.00
N ASN A 140 -1.64 19.07 -15.12
CA ASN A 140 -3.05 19.46 -15.16
C ASN A 140 -4.00 18.23 -15.11
N SER A 141 -3.55 17.11 -14.54
CA SER A 141 -4.34 15.88 -14.46
C SER A 141 -4.79 15.59 -13.03
N ILE A 142 -5.95 14.95 -12.88
CA ILE A 142 -6.45 14.44 -11.59
C ILE A 142 -5.41 13.51 -10.93
N LEU A 143 -4.66 12.75 -11.73
CA LEU A 143 -3.60 11.90 -11.20
C LEU A 143 -2.50 12.72 -10.52
N ALA A 144 -2.07 13.83 -11.12
CA ALA A 144 -1.08 14.72 -10.52
C ALA A 144 -1.61 15.36 -9.23
N GLU A 145 -2.88 15.76 -9.20
CA GLU A 145 -3.52 16.31 -8.01
C GLU A 145 -3.58 15.30 -6.86
N ASN A 146 -4.00 14.05 -7.16
CA ASN A 146 -4.05 12.97 -6.16
C ASN A 146 -2.64 12.61 -5.64
N LEU A 147 -1.65 12.56 -6.54
CA LEU A 147 -0.26 12.31 -6.16
C LEU A 147 0.30 13.45 -5.30
N GLN A 148 0.13 14.70 -5.71
CA GLN A 148 0.57 15.86 -4.95
C GLN A 148 -0.06 15.85 -3.56
N THR A 149 -1.39 15.71 -3.46
CA THR A 149 -2.11 15.66 -2.18
C THR A 149 -1.57 14.56 -1.27
N THR A 150 -1.37 13.36 -1.81
CA THR A 150 -0.85 12.23 -1.03
C THR A 150 0.58 12.51 -0.55
N LEU A 151 1.45 12.99 -1.44
CA LEU A 151 2.86 13.27 -1.14
C LEU A 151 3.03 14.44 -0.17
N GLU A 152 2.18 15.46 -0.23
CA GLU A 152 2.15 16.56 0.73
C GLU A 152 1.72 16.09 2.11
N LEU A 153 0.67 15.27 2.19
CA LEU A 153 0.24 14.67 3.45
C LEU A 153 1.34 13.77 4.06
N ILE A 154 2.02 12.98 3.24
CA ILE A 154 3.19 12.22 3.67
C ILE A 154 4.29 13.17 4.16
N LYS A 155 4.72 14.16 3.37
CA LYS A 155 5.80 15.10 3.74
C LYS A 155 5.47 15.88 5.01
N LYS A 156 4.20 16.22 5.24
CA LYS A 156 3.72 16.88 6.47
C LYS A 156 3.76 15.95 7.69
N HIS A 157 3.59 14.64 7.49
CA HIS A 157 3.62 13.66 8.58
C HIS A 157 5.02 13.52 9.20
N TYR A 158 6.07 13.71 8.40
CA TYR A 158 7.45 13.45 8.83
C TYR A 158 8.32 14.70 8.88
N THR A 159 9.15 14.81 9.92
CA THR A 159 10.18 15.86 9.99
C THR A 159 11.40 15.50 9.13
N ASN A 160 11.74 14.21 9.05
CA ASN A 160 12.85 13.68 8.25
C ASN A 160 12.31 12.65 7.24
N GLN A 161 13.08 12.32 6.20
CA GLN A 161 12.67 11.29 5.26
C GLN A 161 12.54 9.92 5.96
N PRO A 162 11.37 9.28 5.93
CA PRO A 162 11.14 8.00 6.61
C PRO A 162 11.69 6.80 5.83
N VAL A 163 11.81 5.67 6.51
CA VAL A 163 12.10 4.38 5.87
C VAL A 163 10.86 3.90 5.13
N ILE A 164 11.00 3.42 3.88
CA ILE A 164 9.87 2.93 3.08
C ILE A 164 9.95 1.41 2.91
N ARG A 165 8.97 0.69 3.47
CA ARG A 165 8.86 -0.77 3.43
C ARG A 165 7.66 -1.20 2.61
N ASN A 166 7.75 -2.35 1.94
CA ASN A 166 6.57 -2.96 1.32
C ASN A 166 6.04 -4.03 2.26
N VAL A 167 4.72 -4.10 2.41
CA VAL A 167 4.06 -5.05 3.30
C VAL A 167 2.98 -5.79 2.52
N LEU A 168 2.89 -7.09 2.75
CA LEU A 168 1.78 -7.93 2.35
C LEU A 168 1.02 -8.37 3.59
N LEU A 169 -0.24 -7.98 3.71
CA LEU A 169 -1.16 -8.59 4.66
C LEU A 169 -1.76 -9.84 4.01
N TYR A 170 -1.59 -11.00 4.64
CA TYR A 170 -2.21 -12.25 4.19
C TYR A 170 -3.28 -12.70 5.18
N PHE A 171 -4.54 -12.63 4.75
CA PHE A 171 -5.71 -13.02 5.54
C PHE A 171 -6.01 -14.51 5.36
N HIS A 172 -6.21 -15.21 6.47
CA HIS A 172 -6.58 -16.62 6.47
C HIS A 172 -7.62 -16.95 7.55
N LYS A 173 -8.30 -18.07 7.38
CA LYS A 173 -9.22 -18.66 8.36
C LYS A 173 -8.79 -20.09 8.67
N ASN A 174 -8.31 -20.32 9.89
CA ASN A 174 -7.97 -21.66 10.39
C ASN A 174 -7.01 -22.47 9.49
N LEU A 175 -6.17 -21.82 8.70
CA LEU A 175 -5.14 -22.50 7.92
C LEU A 175 -3.99 -22.94 8.83
N SER A 176 -3.45 -24.13 8.57
CA SER A 176 -2.25 -24.61 9.23
C SER A 176 -1.01 -23.85 8.74
N HIS A 177 0.05 -23.81 9.55
CA HIS A 177 1.27 -23.06 9.24
C HIS A 177 1.91 -23.44 7.89
N ASP A 178 1.81 -24.71 7.48
CA ASP A 178 2.37 -25.20 6.21
C ASP A 178 1.60 -24.70 4.97
N GLN A 179 0.38 -24.20 5.15
CA GLN A 179 -0.45 -23.63 4.09
C GLN A 179 -0.25 -22.12 3.93
N LEU A 180 0.42 -21.48 4.89
CA LEU A 180 0.60 -20.03 4.92
C LEU A 180 1.85 -19.61 4.12
N PRO A 181 1.84 -18.42 3.50
CA PRO A 181 3.02 -17.91 2.84
C PRO A 181 4.07 -17.56 3.90
N LYS A 182 5.24 -18.18 3.78
CA LYS A 182 6.41 -17.89 4.62
C LYS A 182 7.14 -16.63 4.16
N LYS A 183 6.94 -16.26 2.89
CA LYS A 183 7.51 -15.08 2.26
C LYS A 183 6.67 -14.63 1.08
N ALA A 184 6.85 -13.39 0.67
CA ALA A 184 6.38 -12.87 -0.61
C ALA A 184 7.59 -12.61 -1.52
N ASP A 185 7.42 -11.78 -2.56
CA ASP A 185 8.56 -11.26 -3.32
C ASP A 185 9.58 -10.56 -2.40
N ARG A 186 10.87 -10.62 -2.77
CA ARG A 186 12.03 -10.35 -1.90
C ARG A 186 12.01 -9.02 -1.14
N GLU A 187 11.20 -8.06 -1.57
CA GLU A 187 11.12 -6.72 -1.00
C GLU A 187 9.91 -6.53 -0.07
N PHE A 188 9.17 -7.59 0.26
CA PHE A 188 7.94 -7.54 1.06
C PHE A 188 8.08 -8.26 2.38
N ASP A 189 7.76 -7.53 3.45
CA ASP A 189 7.43 -8.12 4.74
C ASP A 189 6.04 -8.76 4.67
N VAL A 190 5.86 -9.94 5.26
CA VAL A 190 4.57 -10.65 5.28
C VAL A 190 4.01 -10.63 6.70
N VAL A 191 2.77 -10.17 6.84
CA VAL A 191 2.02 -10.21 8.10
C VAL A 191 0.82 -11.12 7.91
N LEU A 192 0.76 -12.19 8.69
CA LEU A 192 -0.32 -13.17 8.65
C LEU A 192 -1.43 -12.75 9.62
N ILE A 193 -2.68 -12.70 9.13
CA ILE A 193 -3.83 -12.26 9.92
C ILE A 193 -4.91 -13.35 9.89
N ASP A 194 -5.09 -14.02 11.02
CA ASP A 194 -6.22 -14.92 11.24
C ASP A 194 -7.49 -14.13 11.55
N TYR A 195 -8.49 -14.23 10.68
CA TYR A 195 -9.80 -13.56 10.86
C TYR A 195 -10.92 -14.54 11.20
N SER A 196 -10.61 -15.83 11.44
CA SER A 196 -11.60 -16.89 11.67
C SER A 196 -12.58 -16.60 12.81
N LYS A 197 -12.12 -15.98 13.90
CA LYS A 197 -12.93 -15.67 15.10
C LYS A 197 -13.90 -14.51 14.91
N GLU A 198 -13.77 -13.80 13.80
CA GLU A 198 -14.46 -12.52 13.54
C GLU A 198 -15.57 -12.70 12.51
N LEU A 199 -15.74 -13.93 12.03
CA LEU A 199 -16.71 -14.31 11.00
C LEU A 199 -18.13 -14.45 11.55
N ILE A 200 -19.08 -13.91 10.79
CA ILE A 200 -20.51 -14.16 10.88
C ILE A 200 -20.94 -14.74 9.54
N GLY A 201 -20.95 -16.07 9.45
CA GLY A 201 -21.03 -16.76 8.16
C GLY A 201 -19.79 -16.45 7.32
N ASN A 202 -19.98 -15.80 6.17
CA ASN A 202 -18.88 -15.33 5.32
C ASN A 202 -18.55 -13.84 5.54
N TYR A 203 -19.23 -13.13 6.45
CA TYR A 203 -19.05 -11.70 6.63
C TYR A 203 -18.20 -11.38 7.86
N ILE A 204 -17.62 -10.19 7.89
CA ILE A 204 -17.00 -9.56 9.06
C ILE A 204 -17.72 -8.26 9.40
N LYS A 205 -17.62 -7.82 10.65
CA LYS A 205 -18.10 -6.52 11.12
C LYS A 205 -17.01 -5.46 10.95
N LEU A 206 -17.33 -4.32 10.32
CA LEU A 206 -16.40 -3.20 10.10
C LEU A 206 -16.45 -2.12 11.19
#